data_AF-A0A969FDY5-F1
#
_entry.id   AF-A0A969FDY5-F1
#
_cell.length_a   1.000
_cell.length_b   1.000
_cell.length_c   1.000
_cell.angle_alpha   90.00
_cell.angle_beta   90.00
_cell.angle_gamma   90.00
#
_symmetry.space_group_name_H-M   'P 1'
#
loop_
_entity.id
_entity.type
_entity.pdbx_description
1 polymer ?
#
loop_
_entity_poly.entity_id
_entity_poly.type
_entity_poly.pdbx_seq_one_letter_code
_entity_poly.pdbx_strand_id
1 'polypeptide(L)' 'MHSPLQFSVETVDGCRLGKLDVPSSQIADWLNFLITPQYRAEIVVAEQNREWITVYFEASEGLYLYLDTRLNGGCKAA' A
#
# COMPACT_ATOMS: atom_id res chain seq x y z
N MET A 1 11.42 13.28 9.69
CA MET A 1 10.25 13.56 8.85
C MET A 1 9.42 12.29 8.81
N HIS A 2 8.25 12.25 9.43
CA HIS A 2 7.35 11.12 9.26
C HIS A 2 6.80 11.16 7.83
N SER A 3 6.87 10.03 7.13
CA SER A 3 6.26 9.92 5.81
C SER A 3 4.75 10.12 5.99
N PRO A 4 4.10 10.97 5.18
CA PRO A 4 2.64 11.09 5.19
C PRO A 4 1.95 9.75 4.84
N LEU A 5 2.68 8.84 4.20
CA LEU A 5 2.17 7.56 3.73
C LEU A 5 1.94 6.58 4.87
N GLN A 6 0.82 5.87 4.84
CA GLN A 6 0.52 4.80 5.79
C GLN A 6 0.23 3.50 5.04
N PHE A 7 0.84 2.41 5.50
CA PHE A 7 0.59 1.07 4.97
C PHE A 7 0.16 0.11 6.08
N SER A 8 -0.86 -0.68 5.79
CA SER A 8 -1.29 -1.81 6.62
C SER A 8 -1.76 -2.97 5.73
N VAL A 9 -1.86 -4.16 6.32
CA VAL A 9 -2.51 -5.31 5.69
C VAL A 9 -3.80 -5.58 6.46
N GLU A 10 -4.93 -5.63 5.75
CA GLU A 10 -6.24 -5.92 6.31
C GLU A 10 -6.72 -7.29 5.80
N THR A 11 -7.50 -8.00 6.62
CA THR A 11 -8.15 -9.26 6.22
C THR A 11 -9.64 -8.99 6.02
N VAL A 12 -10.11 -9.15 4.78
CA VAL A 12 -11.52 -8.96 4.38
C VAL A 12 -12.02 -10.27 3.81
N ASP A 13 -13.04 -10.87 4.41
CA ASP A 13 -13.64 -12.14 3.98
C ASP A 13 -12.63 -13.29 3.78
N GLY A 14 -11.54 -13.28 4.55
CA GLY A 14 -10.45 -14.25 4.46
C GLY A 14 -9.36 -13.92 3.43
N CYS A 15 -9.54 -12.87 2.63
CA CYS A 15 -8.53 -12.36 1.70
C CYS A 15 -7.67 -11.29 2.39
N ARG A 16 -6.35 -11.35 2.19
CA ARG A 16 -5.40 -10.36 2.71
C ARG A 16 -5.16 -9.27 1.68
N LEU A 17 -5.58 -8.05 2.00
CA LEU A 17 -5.42 -6.87 1.15
C LEU A 17 -4.40 -5.92 1.75
N GLY A 18 -3.47 -5.45 0.92
CA GLY A 18 -2.67 -4.28 1.24
C GLY A 18 -3.55 -3.03 1.20
N LYS A 19 -3.44 -2.19 2.21
CA LYS A 19 -4.06 -0.87 2.28
C LYS A 19 -2.97 0.19 2.33
N LEU A 20 -2.99 1.10 1.37
CA LEU A 20 -2.02 2.17 1.24
C LEU A 20 -2.71 3.52 1.16
N ASP A 21 -2.48 4.37 2.16
CA ASP A 21 -2.95 5.75 2.18
C ASP A 21 -1.87 6.66 1.59
N VAL A 22 -2.21 7.35 0.48
CA VAL A 22 -1.29 8.23 -0.25
C VAL A 22 -1.87 9.62 -0.44
N PRO A 23 -1.05 10.68 -0.37
CA PRO A 23 -1.47 12.00 -0.83
C PRO A 23 -1.87 11.96 -2.31
N SER A 24 -2.95 12.66 -2.67
CA SER A 24 -3.44 12.73 -4.04
C SER A 24 -2.38 13.28 -5.02
N SER A 25 -1.46 14.12 -4.53
CA SER A 25 -0.33 14.63 -5.31
C SER A 25 0.71 13.57 -5.68
N GLN A 26 0.70 12.40 -5.03
CA GLN A 26 1.66 11.31 -5.22
C GLN A 26 1.04 10.02 -5.78
N ILE A 27 -0.29 9.98 -5.96
CA ILE A 27 -1.00 8.74 -6.34
C ILE A 27 -0.48 8.14 -7.65
N ALA A 28 -0.15 8.96 -8.64
CA ALA A 28 0.31 8.48 -9.94
C ALA A 28 1.62 7.66 -9.80
N ASP A 29 2.55 8.12 -8.97
CA ASP A 29 3.82 7.43 -8.72
C ASP A 29 3.60 6.10 -8.00
N TRP A 30 2.68 6.08 -7.03
CA TRP A 30 2.34 4.87 -6.29
C TRP A 30 1.60 3.84 -7.12
N LEU A 31 0.67 4.26 -7.97
CA LEU A 31 -0.01 3.38 -8.91
C LEU A 31 1.00 2.77 -9.90
N ASN A 32 1.88 3.59 -10.48
CA ASN A 32 2.92 3.12 -11.40
C ASN A 32 3.85 2.11 -10.72
N PHE A 33 4.27 2.38 -9.48
CA PHE A 33 5.06 1.46 -8.68
C PHE A 33 4.31 0.13 -8.47
N LEU A 34 3.07 0.15 -7.96
CA LEU A 34 2.29 -1.03 -7.63
C LEU A 34 2.04 -1.94 -8.85
N ILE A 35 1.73 -1.36 -10.01
CA ILE A 35 1.44 -2.11 -11.24
C ILE A 35 2.70 -2.52 -12.01
N THR A 36 3.89 -2.10 -11.58
CA THR A 36 5.14 -2.45 -12.26
C THR A 36 5.24 -3.98 -12.39
N PRO A 37 5.71 -4.54 -13.53
CA PRO A 37 5.68 -5.98 -13.79
C PRO A 37 6.38 -6.89 -12.77
N GLN A 38 7.20 -6.31 -11.91
CA GLN A 38 7.91 -7.00 -10.82
C GLN A 38 6.99 -7.23 -9.60
N TYR A 39 6.10 -6.29 -9.32
CA TYR A 39 5.22 -6.32 -8.15
C TYR A 39 3.83 -6.86 -8.51
N ARG A 40 3.32 -6.51 -9.70
CA ARG A 40 2.04 -6.96 -10.24
C ARG A 40 0.90 -6.89 -9.22
N ALA A 41 0.85 -5.81 -8.44
CA ALA A 41 -0.25 -5.64 -7.50
C ALA A 41 -1.55 -5.47 -8.29
N GLU A 42 -2.59 -6.18 -7.88
CA GLU A 42 -3.94 -6.07 -8.43
C GLU A 42 -4.74 -5.11 -7.57
N ILE A 43 -5.13 -3.97 -8.15
CA ILE A 43 -5.91 -2.96 -7.43
C ILE A 43 -7.36 -3.47 -7.33
N VAL A 44 -7.84 -3.63 -6.11
CA VAL A 44 -9.21 -4.08 -5.81
C VAL A 44 -10.16 -2.90 -5.76
N VAL A 45 -9.79 -1.85 -5.02
CA VAL A 45 -10.59 -0.63 -4.89
C VAL A 45 -9.70 0.56 -4.49
N ALA A 46 -10.11 1.76 -4.89
CA ALA A 46 -9.50 3.00 -4.44
C ALA A 46 -10.58 3.98 -3.97
N GLU A 47 -10.34 4.60 -2.81
CA GLU A 47 -11.24 5.57 -2.19
C GLU A 47 -10.53 6.92 -2.07
N GLN A 48 -11.15 7.99 -2.55
CA GLN A 48 -10.60 9.34 -2.42
C GLN A 48 -11.27 10.08 -1.26
N ASN A 49 -10.47 10.63 -0.36
CA ASN A 49 -10.91 11.52 0.72
C ASN A 49 -10.10 12.82 0.74
N ARG A 50 -10.69 13.91 0.25
CA ARG A 50 -10.08 15.25 0.14
C ARG A 50 -8.72 15.20 -0.55
N GLU A 51 -7.64 15.20 0.22
CA GLU A 51 -6.23 15.24 -0.21
C GLU A 51 -5.56 13.87 -0.20
N TRP A 52 -6.30 12.81 0.15
CA TRP A 52 -5.77 11.46 0.31
C TRP A 52 -6.53 10.47 -0.55
N ILE A 53 -5.83 9.42 -0.99
CA ILE A 53 -6.39 8.29 -1.70
C ILE A 53 -5.93 7.04 -0.97
N THR A 54 -6.90 6.23 -0.55
CA THR A 54 -6.66 4.90 0.02
C THR A 54 -6.76 3.89 -1.12
N VAL A 55 -5.70 3.13 -1.35
CA VAL A 55 -5.67 2.06 -2.36
C VAL A 55 -5.65 0.71 -1.65
N TYR A 56 -6.61 -0.15 -2.00
CA TYR A 56 -6.66 -1.53 -1.58
C TYR A 56 -6.22 -2.41 -2.74
N PHE A 57 -5.26 -3.31 -2.50
CA PHE A 57 -4.69 -4.15 -3.54
C PHE A 57 -4.29 -5.53 -3.02
N GLU A 58 -4.32 -6.51 -3.91
CA GLU A 58 -3.72 -7.82 -3.71
C GLU A 58 -2.29 -7.81 -4.25
N ALA A 59 -1.36 -8.38 -3.48
CA ALA A 59 0.02 -8.56 -3.92
C ALA A 59 0.69 -9.72 -3.20
N SER A 60 1.91 -10.04 -3.64
CA SER A 60 2.75 -11.02 -2.95
C SER A 60 3.13 -10.56 -1.53
N GLU A 61 3.35 -11.52 -0.63
CA GLU A 61 3.86 -11.25 0.73
C GLU A 61 5.17 -10.46 0.73
N GLY A 62 6.01 -10.64 -0.29
CA GLY A 62 7.25 -9.89 -0.45
C GLY A 62 7.02 -8.39 -0.65
N LEU A 63 5.97 -8.02 -1.39
CA LEU A 63 5.60 -6.61 -1.56
C LEU A 63 5.02 -6.03 -0.26
N TYR A 64 4.19 -6.78 0.46
CA TYR A 64 3.67 -6.34 1.75
C TYR A 64 4.79 -6.10 2.75
N LEU A 65 5.75 -7.03 2.87
CA LEU A 65 6.90 -6.87 3.75
C LEU A 65 7.78 -5.68 3.34
N TYR A 66 7.98 -5.49 2.04
CA TYR A 66 8.72 -4.34 1.52
C TYR A 66 8.06 -3.02 1.90
N LEU A 67 6.74 -2.89 1.69
CA LEU A 67 5.98 -1.67 2.00
C LEU A 67 5.96 -1.41 3.51
N ASP A 68 5.74 -2.44 4.32
CA ASP A 68 5.79 -2.32 5.78
C ASP A 68 7.17 -1.84 6.25
N THR A 69 8.24 -2.46 5.74
CA THR A 69 9.62 -2.05 6.06
C THR A 69 9.90 -0.61 5.63
N ARG A 70 9.50 -0.24 4.40
CA ARG A 70 9.80 1.06 3.80
C ARG A 70 9.02 2.21 4.43
N LEU A 71 7.74 1.98 4.75
CA LEU A 71 6.81 3.04 5.16
C LEU A 71 6.64 3.10 6.68
N ASN A 72 6.71 1.95 7.35
CA ASN A 72 6.58 1.86 8.80
C ASN A 72 7.95 1.73 9.50
N GLY A 73 9.06 1.74 8.74
CA GLY A 73 10.43 1.82 9.27
C GLY A 73 11.02 0.50 9.79
N GLY A 74 10.42 -0.64 9.43
CA GLY A 74 10.84 -2.02 9.70
C GLY A 74 11.85 -2.27 10.83
N CYS A 75 11.34 -2.55 12.03
CA CYS A 75 11.44 -3.88 12.64
C CYS A 75 10.56 -3.92 13.91
N LYS A 76 9.41 -4.60 13.87
CA LYS A 76 8.88 -5.27 15.07
C LYS A 76 9.28 -6.73 14.97
N ALA A 77 10.53 -7.03 15.31
CA ALA A 77 10.90 -8.37 15.73
C ALA A 77 10.38 -8.57 17.15
N ALA A 78 9.29 -9.34 17.29
CA ALA A 78 8.96 -10.21 18.42
C ALA A 78 7.59 -10.85 18.17
#